data_AF-A0A952P2L6-F1
#
_entry.id   AF-A0A952P2L6-F1
#
_cell.length_a   1.000
_cell.length_b   1.000
_cell.length_c   1.000
_cell.angle_alpha   90.00
_cell.angle_beta   90.00
_cell.angle_gamma   90.00
#
_symmetry.space_group_name_H-M   'P 1'
#
loop_
_entity.id
_entity.type
_entity.pdbx_description
1 polymer ?
#
loop_
_entity_poly.entity_id
_entity_poly.type
_entity_poly.pdbx_seq_one_letter_code
_entity_poly.pdbx_strand_id
1 'polypeptide(L)'
;MKQLMMAVFALAFALPLQAQERVLKNEILNLLEDIRSEVDFSRASRRDLENIRSQLREIRETLRYGSGGGNQPGQRYQLSCISRDNDGVNPFIASLRDPSDFSETKIPGTVGNRESCERAINQAREVEGVLFVCGSRDNDGHNPYALVMFSLRTKAAKTFASFRDLNECTTMLSQALVSRTHLSVCAAKDNDGMKPYTRLSIEIRTGDVRSSGATYDSLNSCVSGR
;
A
#
# COMPACT_ATOMS: atom_id res chain seq x y z
N MET A 1 32.32 -22.93 32.30
CA MET A 1 33.01 -22.11 31.28
C MET A 1 32.40 -22.16 29.86
N LYS A 2 31.19 -22.69 29.64
CA LYS A 2 30.51 -22.64 28.31
C LYS A 2 29.36 -21.62 28.21
N GLN A 3 28.89 -21.06 29.33
CA GLN A 3 27.76 -20.12 29.35
C GLN A 3 28.19 -18.64 29.22
N LEU A 4 29.47 -18.31 29.39
CA LEU A 4 29.94 -16.92 29.28
C LEU A 4 30.22 -16.49 27.83
N MET A 5 30.36 -17.42 26.89
CA MET A 5 30.66 -17.11 25.48
C MET A 5 29.42 -16.79 24.62
N MET A 6 28.20 -17.15 25.05
CA MET A 6 26.99 -16.84 24.28
C MET A 6 26.46 -15.42 24.49
N ALA A 7 26.83 -14.73 25.58
CA ALA A 7 26.33 -13.37 25.84
C ALA A 7 27.06 -12.29 25.01
N VAL A 8 28.29 -12.55 24.56
CA VAL A 8 29.10 -11.57 23.82
C VAL A 8 28.73 -11.51 22.33
N PHE A 9 28.20 -12.60 21.76
CA PHE A 9 27.78 -12.63 20.35
C PHE A 9 26.44 -11.94 20.07
N ALA A 10 25.60 -11.74 21.10
CA ALA A 10 24.31 -11.04 20.94
C ALA A 10 24.44 -9.50 20.91
N LEU A 11 25.55 -8.94 21.39
CA LEU A 11 25.79 -7.49 21.42
C LEU A 11 26.45 -6.93 20.14
N ALA A 12 26.98 -7.79 19.25
CA ALA A 12 27.68 -7.34 18.04
C ALA A 12 26.75 -6.98 16.87
N PHE A 13 25.46 -7.36 16.92
CA PHE A 13 24.51 -7.11 15.83
C PHE A 13 23.56 -5.91 16.04
N ALA A 14 23.65 -5.20 17.18
CA ALA A 14 22.80 -4.04 17.47
C ALA A 14 23.40 -2.68 17.05
N LEU A 15 24.69 -2.63 16.69
CA LEU A 15 25.41 -1.39 16.38
C LEU A 15 25.23 -0.79 14.97
N PRO A 16 24.87 -1.53 13.89
CA PRO A 16 24.79 -0.92 12.55
C PRO A 16 23.52 -0.09 12.31
N LEU A 17 22.43 -0.36 13.04
CA LEU A 17 21.16 0.38 12.89
C LEU A 17 21.25 1.82 13.42
N GLN A 18 21.93 2.03 14.54
CA GLN A 18 22.08 3.37 15.13
C GLN A 18 23.01 4.27 14.29
N ALA A 19 23.93 3.69 13.53
CA ALA A 19 24.82 4.44 12.65
C ALA A 19 24.07 4.97 11.42
N GLN A 20 23.22 4.15 10.79
CA GLN A 20 22.40 4.58 9.65
C GLN A 20 21.41 5.68 10.03
N GLU A 21 20.78 5.59 11.20
CA GLU A 21 19.83 6.60 11.66
C GLU A 21 20.51 7.97 11.87
N ARG A 22 21.74 7.98 12.38
CA ARG A 22 22.51 9.22 12.57
C ARG A 22 22.92 9.86 11.24
N VAL A 23 23.33 9.07 10.26
CA VAL A 23 23.70 9.56 8.92
C VAL A 23 22.49 10.20 8.24
N LEU A 24 21.35 9.50 8.23
CA LEU A 24 20.12 10.01 7.63
C LEU A 24 19.61 11.28 8.34
N LYS A 25 19.69 11.33 9.68
CA LYS A 25 19.31 12.51 10.45
C LYS A 25 20.17 13.73 10.08
N ASN A 26 21.46 13.55 9.88
CA ASN A 26 22.36 14.64 9.50
C ASN A 26 22.09 15.12 8.07
N GLU A 27 21.78 14.23 7.13
CA GLU A 27 21.39 14.61 5.77
C GLU A 27 20.10 15.45 5.75
N ILE A 28 19.09 15.07 6.54
CA ILE A 28 17.84 15.84 6.67
C ILE A 28 18.09 17.23 7.25
N LEU A 29 18.95 17.33 8.27
CA LEU A 29 19.28 18.61 8.89
C LEU A 29 20.02 19.54 7.91
N ASN A 30 20.96 19.01 7.15
CA ASN A 30 21.67 19.79 6.12
C ASN A 30 20.71 20.29 5.04
N LEU A 31 19.77 19.45 4.59
CA LEU A 31 18.78 19.86 3.60
C LEU A 31 17.85 20.97 4.11
N LEU A 32 17.48 20.93 5.39
CA LEU A 32 16.69 22.00 6.02
C LEU A 32 17.47 23.31 6.14
N GLU A 33 18.78 23.22 6.36
CA GLU A 33 19.67 24.38 6.45
C GLU A 33 19.92 25.00 5.08
N ASP A 34 20.11 24.17 4.04
CA ASP A 34 20.19 24.61 2.64
C ASP A 34 18.91 25.35 2.22
N ILE A 35 17.73 24.78 2.47
CA ILE A 35 16.43 25.42 2.19
C ILE A 35 16.32 26.76 2.94
N ARG A 36 16.76 26.81 4.20
CA ARG A 36 16.72 28.05 4.99
C ARG A 36 17.67 29.11 4.44
N SER A 37 18.80 28.71 3.86
CA SER A 37 19.82 29.61 3.31
C SER A 37 19.47 30.11 1.90
N GLU A 38 18.78 29.30 1.09
CA GLU A 38 18.35 29.66 -0.27
C GLU A 38 17.06 30.50 -0.28
N VAL A 39 16.18 30.32 0.71
CA VAL A 39 14.97 31.13 0.84
C VAL A 39 15.33 32.49 1.46
N ASP A 40 15.57 33.47 0.59
CA ASP A 40 15.63 34.87 1.00
C ASP A 40 14.22 35.39 1.36
N PHE A 41 13.82 35.16 2.61
CA PHE A 41 12.51 35.54 3.15
C PHE A 41 12.19 37.04 3.01
N SER A 42 13.18 37.87 2.72
CA SER A 42 13.01 39.30 2.46
C SER A 42 12.50 39.62 1.04
N ARG A 43 12.66 38.69 0.09
CA ARG A 43 12.29 38.83 -1.34
C ARG A 43 11.25 37.82 -1.83
N ALA A 44 11.01 36.75 -1.08
CA ALA A 44 10.03 35.73 -1.44
C ALA A 44 8.61 36.32 -1.45
N SER A 45 7.86 36.12 -2.54
CA SER A 45 6.48 36.57 -2.61
C SER A 45 5.62 35.76 -1.65
N ARG A 46 4.52 36.33 -1.16
CA ARG A 46 3.57 35.63 -0.28
C ARG A 46 3.07 34.32 -0.91
N ARG A 47 2.95 34.27 -2.24
CA ARG A 47 2.53 33.08 -2.99
C ARG A 47 3.59 31.98 -2.95
N ASP A 48 4.87 32.35 -3.03
CA ASP A 48 5.98 31.39 -2.96
C ASP A 48 6.08 30.77 -1.56
N LEU A 49 5.90 31.58 -0.52
CA LEU A 49 5.86 31.11 0.86
C LEU A 49 4.65 30.19 1.14
N GLU A 50 3.50 30.47 0.55
CA GLU A 50 2.31 29.61 0.66
C GLU A 50 2.50 28.28 -0.10
N ASN A 51 3.14 28.30 -1.27
CA ASN A 51 3.50 27.10 -2.02
C ASN A 51 4.50 26.22 -1.26
N ILE A 52 5.58 26.82 -0.73
CA ILE A 52 6.59 26.12 0.08
C ILE A 52 5.93 25.52 1.34
N ARG A 53 5.06 26.28 2.02
CA ARG A 53 4.31 25.77 3.17
C ARG A 53 3.39 24.60 2.82
N SER A 54 2.76 24.63 1.65
CA SER A 54 1.93 23.52 1.16
C SER A 54 2.76 22.27 0.89
N GLN A 55 3.88 22.41 0.19
CA GLN A 55 4.79 21.31 -0.13
C GLN A 55 5.41 20.71 1.15
N LEU A 56 5.84 21.53 2.10
CA LEU A 56 6.37 21.06 3.38
C LEU A 56 5.29 20.35 4.22
N ARG A 57 4.02 20.76 4.14
CA ARG A 57 2.91 20.03 4.78
C ARG A 57 2.69 18.68 4.14
N GLU A 58 2.68 18.60 2.81
CA GLU A 58 2.50 17.36 2.06
C GLU A 58 3.64 16.36 2.31
N ILE A 59 4.89 16.85 2.33
CA ILE A 59 6.07 16.06 2.69
C ILE A 59 5.96 15.60 4.14
N ARG A 60 5.57 16.48 5.07
CA ARG A 60 5.39 16.11 6.49
C ARG A 60 4.29 15.08 6.68
N GLU A 61 3.18 15.16 5.94
CA GLU A 61 2.12 14.15 5.99
C GLU A 61 2.64 12.81 5.46
N THR A 62 3.31 12.82 4.31
CA THR A 62 3.95 11.63 3.73
C THR A 62 4.98 10.99 4.68
N LEU A 63 5.79 11.78 5.38
CA LEU A 63 6.79 11.30 6.33
C LEU A 63 6.17 10.85 7.67
N ARG A 64 5.12 11.51 8.14
CA ARG A 64 4.43 11.17 9.40
C ARG A 64 3.63 9.87 9.29
N TYR A 65 3.08 9.58 8.11
CA TYR A 65 2.35 8.34 7.86
C TYR A 65 3.22 7.20 7.33
N GLY A 66 4.51 7.47 7.08
CA GLY A 66 5.38 6.55 6.36
C GLY A 66 4.81 6.22 4.98
N SER A 67 5.58 5.51 4.17
CA SER A 67 5.08 4.88 2.94
C SER A 67 4.16 3.68 3.26
N GLY A 68 3.18 3.88 4.15
CA GLY A 68 2.37 2.83 4.77
C GLY A 68 1.17 3.33 5.59
N GLY A 69 0.13 3.81 4.91
CA GLY A 69 -1.27 3.57 5.33
C GLY A 69 -1.89 4.33 6.53
N GLY A 70 -2.74 5.31 6.20
CA GLY A 70 -4.00 5.65 6.91
C GLY A 70 -3.89 6.63 8.11
N ASN A 71 -4.83 7.55 8.36
CA ASN A 71 -6.24 7.65 7.98
C ASN A 71 -6.72 9.11 8.09
N GLN A 72 -7.60 9.55 7.18
CA GLN A 72 -8.63 10.53 7.52
C GLN A 72 -9.74 9.81 8.32
N PRO A 73 -10.37 10.47 9.32
CA PRO A 73 -11.50 9.92 10.07
C PRO A 73 -12.79 10.04 9.24
N GLY A 74 -12.89 9.25 8.16
CA GLY A 74 -14.17 8.87 7.57
C GLY A 74 -14.70 7.61 8.28
N GLN A 75 -16.02 7.40 8.29
CA GLN A 75 -16.60 6.14 8.74
C GLN A 75 -15.89 4.98 8.04
N ARG A 76 -15.08 4.21 8.77
CA ARG A 76 -14.54 2.96 8.23
C ARG A 76 -15.73 2.04 8.04
N TYR A 77 -16.06 1.71 6.78
CA TYR A 77 -16.94 0.60 6.51
C TYR A 77 -16.43 -0.63 7.26
N GLN A 78 -17.31 -1.32 7.97
CA GLN A 78 -16.93 -2.51 8.72
C GLN A 78 -16.73 -3.65 7.72
N LEU A 79 -15.46 -3.87 7.37
CA LEU A 79 -15.07 -5.06 6.61
C LEU A 79 -15.07 -6.27 7.53
N SER A 80 -15.59 -7.37 7.03
CA SER A 80 -15.56 -8.66 7.73
C SER A 80 -15.23 -9.80 6.77
N CYS A 81 -14.90 -10.95 7.34
CA CYS A 81 -14.53 -12.14 6.59
C CYS A 81 -15.61 -13.21 6.72
N ILE A 82 -16.19 -13.59 5.58
CA ILE A 82 -17.24 -14.60 5.51
C ILE A 82 -16.84 -15.69 4.51
N SER A 83 -17.35 -16.91 4.70
CA SER A 83 -17.18 -18.00 3.73
C SER A 83 -17.88 -17.61 2.42
N ARG A 84 -17.23 -17.83 1.28
CA ARG A 84 -17.78 -17.51 -0.04
C ARG A 84 -19.16 -18.14 -0.24
N ASP A 85 -19.32 -19.37 0.22
CA ASP A 85 -20.51 -20.18 -0.02
C ASP A 85 -21.45 -20.21 1.21
N ASN A 86 -21.20 -19.35 2.22
CA ASN A 86 -21.99 -19.21 3.46
C ASN A 86 -22.08 -20.49 4.32
N ASP A 87 -21.14 -21.42 4.18
CA ASP A 87 -21.06 -22.69 4.91
C ASP A 87 -20.01 -22.69 6.04
N GLY A 88 -19.27 -21.59 6.21
CA GLY A 88 -18.17 -21.47 7.16
C GLY A 88 -16.86 -22.14 6.70
N VAL A 89 -16.82 -22.64 5.47
CA VAL A 89 -15.67 -23.34 4.88
C VAL A 89 -14.95 -22.42 3.88
N ASN A 90 -13.69 -22.75 3.61
CA ASN A 90 -12.89 -22.09 2.58
C ASN A 90 -13.54 -22.25 1.19
N PRO A 91 -13.36 -21.27 0.27
CA PRO A 91 -12.58 -20.05 0.46
C PRO A 91 -13.39 -18.94 1.16
N PHE A 92 -12.68 -17.98 1.74
CA PHE A 92 -13.28 -16.80 2.38
C PHE A 92 -13.32 -15.62 1.40
N ILE A 93 -14.14 -14.61 1.71
CA ILE A 93 -14.29 -13.39 0.93
C ILE A 93 -14.47 -12.20 1.88
N ALA A 94 -13.96 -11.04 1.48
CA ALA A 94 -14.22 -9.80 2.20
C ALA A 94 -15.67 -9.37 1.98
N SER A 95 -16.35 -8.91 3.03
CA SER A 95 -17.69 -8.36 2.95
C SER A 95 -17.77 -7.00 3.63
N LEU A 96 -18.58 -6.12 3.06
CA LEU A 96 -18.98 -4.85 3.68
C LEU A 96 -20.27 -5.09 4.46
N ARG A 97 -20.24 -4.84 5.76
CA ARG A 97 -21.44 -4.86 6.59
C ARG A 97 -22.05 -3.47 6.69
N ASP A 98 -23.32 -3.35 6.34
CA ASP A 98 -24.10 -2.12 6.58
C ASP A 98 -24.58 -2.10 8.05
N PRO A 99 -24.25 -1.06 8.82
CA PRO A 99 -24.64 -0.99 10.23
C PRO A 99 -26.14 -0.72 10.44
N SER A 100 -26.89 -0.31 9.41
CA SER A 100 -28.31 0.03 9.51
C SER A 100 -29.24 -1.19 9.42
N ASP A 101 -28.90 -2.16 8.57
CA ASP A 101 -29.72 -3.35 8.30
C ASP A 101 -28.96 -4.67 8.46
N PHE A 102 -27.68 -4.62 8.83
CA PHE A 102 -26.78 -5.77 8.97
C PHE A 102 -26.60 -6.57 7.67
N SER A 103 -26.97 -6.02 6.52
CA SER A 103 -26.73 -6.65 5.23
C SER A 103 -25.23 -6.75 4.93
N GLU A 104 -24.84 -7.82 4.24
CA GLU A 104 -23.46 -8.07 3.86
C GLU A 104 -23.32 -8.02 2.34
N THR A 105 -22.51 -7.10 1.84
CA THR A 105 -22.13 -7.05 0.43
C THR A 105 -20.78 -7.73 0.23
N LYS A 106 -20.76 -8.85 -0.50
CA LYS A 106 -19.51 -9.55 -0.85
C LYS A 106 -18.70 -8.72 -1.84
N ILE A 107 -17.43 -8.49 -1.53
CA ILE A 107 -16.47 -7.86 -2.43
C ILE A 107 -15.81 -8.98 -3.25
N PRO A 108 -15.89 -8.98 -4.59
CA PRO A 108 -15.27 -10.02 -5.42
C PRO A 108 -13.78 -10.21 -5.10
N GLY A 109 -13.27 -11.44 -5.28
CA GLY A 109 -11.89 -11.78 -4.91
C GLY A 109 -11.85 -12.58 -3.63
N THR A 110 -11.90 -13.90 -3.76
CA THR A 110 -11.80 -14.82 -2.63
C THR A 110 -10.35 -14.98 -2.17
N VAL A 111 -10.19 -15.49 -0.96
CA VAL A 111 -8.90 -15.77 -0.34
C VAL A 111 -8.96 -17.13 0.34
N GLY A 112 -7.81 -17.81 0.42
CA GLY A 112 -7.79 -19.23 0.78
C GLY A 112 -8.45 -19.56 2.12
N ASN A 113 -8.21 -18.76 3.17
CA ASN A 113 -8.75 -19.00 4.51
C ASN A 113 -9.09 -17.70 5.25
N ARG A 114 -9.73 -17.83 6.43
CA ARG A 114 -10.13 -16.68 7.25
C ARG A 114 -8.95 -15.77 7.64
N GLU A 115 -7.82 -16.32 8.05
CA GLU A 115 -6.64 -15.52 8.44
C GLU A 115 -6.10 -14.70 7.27
N SER A 116 -6.03 -15.31 6.08
CA SER A 116 -5.69 -14.62 4.84
C SER A 116 -6.68 -13.51 4.50
N CYS A 117 -7.97 -13.73 4.74
CA CYS A 117 -8.98 -12.69 4.61
C CYS A 117 -8.77 -11.54 5.58
N GLU A 118 -8.55 -11.83 6.85
CA GLU A 118 -8.30 -10.82 7.89
C GLU A 118 -7.06 -9.98 7.52
N ARG A 119 -6.01 -10.62 7.02
CA ARG A 119 -4.82 -9.94 6.51
C ARG A 119 -5.14 -9.04 5.31
N ALA A 120 -5.93 -9.52 4.35
CA ALA A 120 -6.33 -8.75 3.17
C ALA A 120 -7.15 -7.51 3.56
N ILE A 121 -8.14 -7.64 4.44
CA ILE A 121 -8.98 -6.51 4.87
C ILE A 121 -8.21 -5.50 5.74
N ASN A 122 -7.26 -5.97 6.57
CA ASN A 122 -6.42 -5.09 7.38
C ASN A 122 -5.45 -4.24 6.54
N GLN A 123 -5.12 -4.71 5.33
CA GLN A 123 -4.29 -3.98 4.38
C GLN A 123 -5.11 -3.27 3.29
N ALA A 124 -6.44 -3.38 3.32
CA ALA A 124 -7.30 -2.69 2.38
C ALA A 124 -7.11 -1.17 2.47
N ARG A 125 -7.38 -0.49 1.35
CA ARG A 125 -7.21 0.97 1.22
C ARG A 125 -8.47 1.55 0.60
N GLU A 126 -9.06 2.53 1.27
CA GLU A 126 -10.15 3.32 0.69
C GLU A 126 -9.60 4.64 0.15
N VAL A 127 -9.96 4.97 -1.08
CA VAL A 127 -9.61 6.24 -1.73
C VAL A 127 -10.83 6.74 -2.50
N GLU A 128 -11.34 7.92 -2.15
CA GLU A 128 -12.46 8.58 -2.86
C GLU A 128 -13.70 7.66 -3.05
N GLY A 129 -14.07 6.89 -2.02
CA GLY A 129 -15.23 5.98 -2.08
C GLY A 129 -14.99 4.71 -2.91
N VAL A 130 -13.73 4.39 -3.20
CA VAL A 130 -13.30 3.15 -3.84
C VAL A 130 -12.41 2.37 -2.87
N LEU A 131 -12.75 1.11 -2.63
CA LEU A 131 -12.01 0.19 -1.80
C LEU A 131 -11.08 -0.66 -2.65
N PHE A 132 -9.80 -0.69 -2.31
CA PHE A 132 -8.79 -1.58 -2.86
C PHE A 132 -8.51 -2.69 -1.83
N VAL A 133 -8.61 -3.93 -2.26
CA VAL A 133 -8.34 -5.12 -1.44
C VAL A 133 -7.65 -6.21 -2.27
N CYS A 134 -6.89 -7.09 -1.64
CA CYS A 134 -6.26 -8.23 -2.30
C CYS A 134 -7.21 -9.44 -2.32
N GLY A 135 -7.31 -10.10 -3.47
CA GLY A 135 -8.05 -11.35 -3.65
C GLY A 135 -7.40 -12.25 -4.70
N SER A 136 -7.73 -13.55 -4.71
CA SER A 136 -7.33 -14.47 -5.78
C SER A 136 -7.88 -13.95 -7.11
N ARG A 137 -7.02 -13.95 -8.13
CA ARG A 137 -7.36 -13.49 -9.47
C ARG A 137 -8.48 -14.33 -10.08
N ASP A 138 -8.40 -15.65 -9.88
CA ASP A 138 -9.32 -16.63 -10.46
C ASP A 138 -10.48 -16.96 -9.50
N ASN A 139 -10.56 -16.23 -8.38
CA ASN A 139 -11.65 -16.32 -7.41
C ASN A 139 -11.80 -17.71 -6.76
N ASP A 140 -10.70 -18.45 -6.65
CA ASP A 140 -10.59 -19.77 -6.02
C ASP A 140 -9.83 -19.77 -4.68
N GLY A 141 -9.37 -18.60 -4.22
CA GLY A 141 -8.58 -18.43 -3.00
C GLY A 141 -7.10 -18.83 -3.13
N HIS A 142 -6.62 -19.13 -4.33
CA HIS A 142 -5.25 -19.55 -4.63
C HIS A 142 -4.50 -18.50 -5.45
N ASN A 143 -3.20 -18.71 -5.63
CA ASN A 143 -2.36 -17.84 -6.46
C ASN A 143 -2.73 -17.96 -7.95
N PRO A 144 -2.56 -16.90 -8.76
CA PRO A 144 -2.04 -15.59 -8.37
C PRO A 144 -3.10 -14.72 -7.67
N TYR A 145 -2.62 -13.81 -6.83
CA TYR A 145 -3.46 -12.78 -6.20
C TYR A 145 -3.48 -11.52 -7.06
N ALA A 146 -4.50 -10.69 -6.88
CA ALA A 146 -4.68 -9.47 -7.63
C ALA A 146 -5.28 -8.35 -6.76
N LEU A 147 -5.14 -7.11 -7.22
CA LEU A 147 -5.83 -5.98 -6.65
C LEU A 147 -7.27 -5.93 -7.17
N VAL A 148 -8.22 -5.97 -6.24
CA VAL A 148 -9.63 -5.73 -6.50
C VAL A 148 -9.96 -4.30 -6.15
N MET A 149 -10.45 -3.56 -7.13
CA MET A 149 -11.03 -2.23 -6.99
C MET A 149 -12.55 -2.37 -6.88
N PHE A 150 -13.12 -1.96 -5.75
CA PHE A 150 -14.55 -2.06 -5.46
C PHE A 150 -15.14 -0.67 -5.21
N SER A 151 -16.09 -0.23 -6.05
CA SER A 151 -16.78 1.03 -5.84
C SER A 151 -17.82 0.89 -4.74
N LEU A 152 -17.68 1.66 -3.67
CA LEU A 152 -18.64 1.65 -2.56
C LEU A 152 -20.01 2.20 -2.96
N ARG A 153 -20.04 3.07 -4.00
CA ARG A 153 -21.25 3.69 -4.53
C ARG A 153 -22.01 2.80 -5.51
N THR A 154 -21.33 2.25 -6.52
CA THR A 154 -22.00 1.46 -7.57
C THR A 154 -21.98 -0.04 -7.29
N LYS A 155 -21.22 -0.48 -6.29
CA LYS A 155 -20.93 -1.89 -5.99
C LYS A 155 -20.25 -2.64 -7.15
N ALA A 156 -19.75 -1.91 -8.15
CA ALA A 156 -18.99 -2.49 -9.25
C ALA A 156 -17.58 -2.86 -8.78
N ALA A 157 -17.08 -3.99 -9.26
CA ALA A 157 -15.73 -4.46 -8.98
C ALA A 157 -14.94 -4.62 -10.28
N LYS A 158 -13.64 -4.37 -10.21
CA LYS A 158 -12.68 -4.71 -11.27
C LYS A 158 -11.41 -5.26 -10.65
N THR A 159 -10.80 -6.23 -11.30
CA THR A 159 -9.55 -6.85 -10.86
C THR A 159 -8.42 -6.43 -11.78
N PHE A 160 -7.30 -6.02 -11.20
CA PHE A 160 -6.11 -5.55 -11.91
C PHE A 160 -4.87 -6.05 -11.19
N ALA A 161 -3.71 -5.93 -11.85
CA ALA A 161 -2.40 -6.16 -11.27
C ALA A 161 -2.25 -7.57 -10.65
N SER A 162 -1.51 -8.46 -11.31
CA SER A 162 -1.25 -9.78 -10.75
C SER A 162 -0.02 -9.77 -9.83
N PHE A 163 -0.09 -10.56 -8.77
CA PHE A 163 0.97 -10.78 -7.78
C PHE A 163 1.11 -12.27 -7.54
N ARG A 164 2.33 -12.71 -7.24
CA ARG A 164 2.61 -14.13 -7.03
C ARG A 164 1.79 -14.73 -5.90
N ASP A 165 1.65 -13.98 -4.80
CA ASP A 165 1.00 -14.44 -3.58
C ASP A 165 0.32 -13.28 -2.84
N LEU A 166 -0.49 -13.62 -1.83
CA LEU A 166 -1.21 -12.63 -1.03
C LEU A 166 -0.28 -11.64 -0.35
N ASN A 167 0.87 -12.10 0.16
CA ASN A 167 1.81 -11.24 0.89
C ASN A 167 2.39 -10.17 -0.02
N GLU A 168 2.76 -10.56 -1.24
CA GLU A 168 3.19 -9.67 -2.30
C GLU A 168 2.13 -8.63 -2.64
N CYS A 169 0.88 -9.05 -2.87
CA CYS A 169 -0.24 -8.14 -3.12
C CYS A 169 -0.44 -7.14 -1.97
N THR A 170 -0.50 -7.62 -0.73
CA THR A 170 -0.74 -6.74 0.43
C THR A 170 0.42 -5.78 0.67
N THR A 171 1.66 -6.23 0.43
CA THR A 171 2.85 -5.39 0.56
C THR A 171 2.83 -4.28 -0.49
N MET A 172 2.54 -4.61 -1.76
CA MET A 172 2.46 -3.63 -2.85
C MET A 172 1.28 -2.67 -2.67
N LEU A 173 0.13 -3.12 -2.17
CA LEU A 173 -0.97 -2.24 -1.80
C LEU A 173 -0.59 -1.27 -0.68
N SER A 174 0.16 -1.74 0.31
CA SER A 174 0.60 -0.90 1.43
C SER A 174 1.59 0.19 1.01
N GLN A 175 2.43 -0.11 0.00
CA GLN A 175 3.44 0.77 -0.58
C GLN A 175 2.93 1.56 -1.80
N ALA A 176 1.66 1.41 -2.16
CA ALA A 176 1.10 2.06 -3.33
C ALA A 176 1.19 3.59 -3.22
N LEU A 177 1.58 4.25 -4.31
CA LEU A 177 1.54 5.70 -4.38
C LEU A 177 0.12 6.13 -4.73
N VAL A 178 -0.54 6.82 -3.79
CA VAL A 178 -1.94 7.20 -3.92
C VAL A 178 -2.07 8.70 -4.11
N SER A 179 -2.82 9.09 -5.13
CA SER A 179 -3.31 10.45 -5.36
C SER A 179 -4.84 10.45 -5.35
N ARG A 180 -5.46 11.63 -5.48
CA ARG A 180 -6.94 11.74 -5.56
C ARG A 180 -7.54 11.04 -6.78
N THR A 181 -6.76 10.83 -7.84
CA THR A 181 -7.28 10.30 -9.11
C THR A 181 -6.63 8.99 -9.53
N HIS A 182 -5.45 8.68 -9.00
CA HIS A 182 -4.69 7.50 -9.40
C HIS A 182 -4.09 6.76 -8.21
N LEU A 183 -4.01 5.45 -8.34
CA LEU A 183 -3.24 4.54 -7.50
C LEU A 183 -2.13 3.90 -8.36
N SER A 184 -0.87 4.09 -7.97
CA SER A 184 0.29 3.53 -8.69
C SER A 184 0.94 2.40 -7.90
N VAL A 185 1.17 1.27 -8.57
CA VAL A 185 1.73 0.04 -7.98
C VAL A 185 2.70 -0.65 -8.94
N CYS A 186 3.58 -1.48 -8.37
CA CYS A 186 4.36 -2.45 -9.11
C CYS A 186 3.65 -3.80 -9.09
N ALA A 187 3.51 -4.45 -10.24
CA ALA A 187 2.85 -5.73 -10.36
C ALA A 187 3.45 -6.55 -11.50
N ALA A 188 3.12 -7.83 -11.56
CA ALA A 188 3.45 -8.67 -12.71
C ALA A 188 2.86 -8.05 -13.98
N LYS A 189 3.68 -8.03 -15.04
CA LYS A 189 3.27 -7.56 -16.37
C LYS A 189 2.25 -8.53 -16.97
N ASP A 190 2.47 -9.81 -16.74
CA ASP A 190 1.60 -10.90 -17.17
C ASP A 190 0.64 -11.30 -16.05
N ASN A 191 -0.38 -12.08 -16.40
CA ASN A 191 -1.47 -12.40 -15.49
C ASN A 191 -1.15 -13.50 -14.48
N ASP A 192 0.04 -14.10 -14.55
CA ASP A 192 0.50 -15.23 -13.73
C ASP A 192 1.11 -14.82 -12.38
N GLY A 193 1.26 -13.52 -12.13
CA GLY A 193 1.86 -13.00 -10.89
C GLY A 193 3.39 -13.17 -10.84
N MET A 194 4.02 -13.56 -11.94
CA MET A 194 5.46 -13.76 -12.02
C MET A 194 6.15 -12.63 -12.77
N LYS A 195 7.48 -12.61 -12.71
CA LYS A 195 8.29 -11.70 -13.52
C LYS A 195 8.00 -11.95 -15.02
N PRO A 196 8.08 -10.90 -15.86
CA PRO A 196 8.59 -9.58 -15.52
C PRO A 196 7.55 -8.67 -14.86
N TYR A 197 8.03 -7.65 -14.14
CA TYR A 197 7.21 -6.68 -13.43
C TYR A 197 7.14 -5.34 -14.17
N THR A 198 6.07 -4.58 -13.94
CA THR A 198 5.89 -3.23 -14.49
C THR A 198 5.17 -2.32 -13.51
N ARG A 199 5.35 -1.00 -13.68
CA ARG A 199 4.56 0.00 -12.95
C ARG A 199 3.24 0.22 -13.64
N LEU A 200 2.16 0.10 -12.87
CA LEU A 200 0.80 0.36 -13.28
C LEU A 200 0.29 1.61 -12.56
N SER A 201 -0.40 2.48 -13.29
CA SER A 201 -1.19 3.58 -12.75
C SER A 201 -2.66 3.29 -13.03
N ILE A 202 -3.46 3.19 -11.98
CA ILE A 202 -4.88 2.84 -12.02
C ILE A 202 -5.67 4.11 -11.73
N GLU A 203 -6.47 4.57 -12.70
CA GLU A 203 -7.38 5.69 -12.48
C GLU A 203 -8.56 5.25 -11.61
N ILE A 204 -8.75 5.88 -10.46
CA ILE A 204 -9.66 5.43 -9.40
C ILE A 204 -11.13 5.48 -9.84
N ARG A 205 -11.51 6.46 -10.69
CA ARG A 205 -12.90 6.66 -11.11
C ARG A 205 -13.35 5.69 -12.20
N THR A 206 -12.49 5.45 -13.17
CA THR A 206 -12.78 4.63 -14.36
C THR A 206 -12.32 3.20 -14.19
N GLY A 207 -11.28 2.97 -13.38
CA GLY A 207 -10.52 1.73 -13.34
C GLY A 207 -9.63 1.56 -14.56
N ASP A 208 -9.32 2.62 -15.30
CA ASP A 208 -8.43 2.52 -16.45
C ASP A 208 -6.99 2.33 -15.98
N VAL A 209 -6.30 1.38 -16.60
CA VAL A 209 -4.94 1.01 -16.23
C VAL A 209 -3.97 1.46 -17.30
N ARG A 210 -2.91 2.17 -16.89
CA ARG A 210 -1.79 2.56 -17.75
C ARG A 210 -0.51 1.93 -17.25
N SER A 211 0.22 1.26 -18.13
CA SER A 211 1.57 0.78 -17.83
C SER A 211 2.59 1.85 -18.19
N SER A 212 3.66 1.95 -17.40
CA SER A 212 4.83 2.77 -17.73
C SER A 212 5.62 2.29 -18.95
N GLY A 213 5.38 1.06 -19.44
CA GLY A 213 6.17 0.42 -20.51
C GLY A 213 7.51 -0.14 -20.05
N ALA A 214 8.08 0.37 -18.96
CA ALA A 214 9.28 -0.19 -18.32
C ALA A 214 8.99 -1.60 -17.76
N THR A 215 9.99 -2.47 -17.91
CA THR A 215 9.95 -3.88 -17.52
C THR A 215 11.09 -4.14 -16.55
N TYR A 216 10.81 -4.82 -15.43
CA TYR A 216 11.77 -5.05 -14.35
C TYR A 216 11.83 -6.54 -14.00
N ASP A 217 13.00 -7.05 -13.63
CA ASP A 217 13.18 -8.47 -13.29
C ASP A 217 12.75 -8.82 -11.86
N SER A 218 12.49 -7.81 -11.02
CA SER A 218 12.02 -7.96 -9.65
C SER A 218 11.06 -6.83 -9.24
N LEU A 219 10.21 -7.10 -8.24
CA LEU A 219 9.38 -6.06 -7.64
C LEU A 219 10.19 -4.94 -7.00
N ASN A 220 11.30 -5.28 -6.32
CA ASN A 220 12.15 -4.27 -5.67
C ASN A 220 12.77 -3.31 -6.70
N SER A 221 13.22 -3.83 -7.84
CA SER A 221 13.67 -3.04 -8.99
C SER A 221 12.56 -2.14 -9.52
N CYS A 222 11.34 -2.68 -9.67
CA CYS A 222 10.18 -1.90 -10.08
C CYS A 222 9.86 -0.76 -9.10
N VAL A 223 9.85 -1.03 -7.80
CA VAL A 223 9.54 -0.03 -6.77
C VAL A 223 10.63 1.05 -6.73
N SER A 224 11.90 0.65 -6.74
CA SER A 224 13.04 1.59 -6.70
C SER A 224 13.27 2.36 -8.01
N GLY A 225 12.80 1.84 -9.14
CA GLY A 225 13.00 2.44 -10.47
C GLY A 225 14.42 2.27 -11.00
N ARG A 226 15.10 1.23 -10.56
CA ARG A 226 16.46 0.87 -10.95
C ARG A 226 16.50 -0.52 -11.56
#